data_AF-A0A368FFB6-F1
#
_entry.id   AF-A0A368FFB6-F1
#
_cell.length_a   1.000
_cell.length_b   1.000
_cell.length_c   1.000
_cell.angle_alpha   90.00
_cell.angle_beta   90.00
_cell.angle_gamma   90.00
#
_symmetry.space_group_name_H-M   'P 1'
#
loop_
_entity.id
_entity.type
_entity.pdbx_description
1 polymer ?
#
loop_
_entity_poly.entity_id
_entity_poly.type
_entity_poly.pdbx_seq_one_letter_code
_entity_poly.pdbx_strand_id
1 'polypeptide(L)'
;MKKLASCFPNVIISPAAIGRQAIESHHYGCKKELRQNHDVIIKSPYEMVEIYKLLEGANDVEITPCPGDRVDQSRQWDARSLKLFRNESAMTPKQLNAQLTFAKGAAQASISRSAVEWLVNIANLTTLMNQLNEKQFGIDEILMESLQVSDDLDMPGRFTSECLMRGLNTPFISRMSVWVYEDAYRCKSKYSRKSICILGIEDLRALSQYPHLMVNKMLPEFDYSIVECVHEMIFNRTFLDQVDHALDSSYYSNMVNVKFNRNRKWPDPSYKLKCA
;
A
#
# COMPACT_ATOMS: atom_id res chain seq x y z
N MET A 1 -9.84 22.01 4.50
CA MET A 1 -10.35 20.74 5.07
C MET A 1 -11.63 20.88 5.90
N LYS A 2 -11.69 21.64 7.01
CA LYS A 2 -12.94 21.75 7.82
C LYS A 2 -14.17 22.21 7.02
N LYS A 3 -14.03 23.25 6.20
CA LYS A 3 -15.10 23.71 5.29
C LYS A 3 -15.51 22.65 4.26
N LEU A 4 -14.57 21.82 3.80
CA LEU A 4 -14.87 20.74 2.85
C LEU A 4 -15.67 19.63 3.56
N ALA A 5 -15.23 19.22 4.75
CA ALA A 5 -15.91 18.22 5.57
C ALA A 5 -17.33 18.63 5.96
N SER A 6 -17.59 19.92 6.21
CA SER A 6 -18.95 20.39 6.48
C SER A 6 -19.90 20.32 5.27
N CYS A 7 -19.38 20.24 4.05
CA CYS A 7 -20.20 20.15 2.84
C CYS A 7 -20.58 18.71 2.47
N PHE A 8 -19.87 17.69 2.97
CA PHE A 8 -20.03 16.31 2.56
C PHE A 8 -20.12 15.37 3.77
N PRO A 9 -21.25 14.66 3.97
CA PRO A 9 -21.48 13.85 5.18
C PRO A 9 -20.51 12.67 5.34
N ASN A 10 -19.92 12.22 4.23
CA ASN A 10 -18.94 11.14 4.17
C ASN A 10 -17.49 11.64 4.23
N VAL A 11 -17.25 12.94 4.47
CA VAL A 11 -15.90 13.50 4.66
C VAL A 11 -15.74 13.90 6.12
N ILE A 12 -14.99 13.10 6.88
CA ILE A 12 -14.81 13.28 8.31
C ILE A 12 -13.35 13.70 8.59
N ILE A 13 -13.15 14.55 9.59
CA ILE A 13 -11.81 14.95 10.06
C ILE A 13 -11.53 14.23 11.37
N SER A 14 -10.38 13.54 11.44
CA SER A 14 -9.91 12.90 12.67
C SER A 14 -9.87 13.92 13.84
N PRO A 15 -10.46 13.60 15.00
CA PRO A 15 -10.41 14.45 16.18
C PRO A 15 -9.04 14.38 16.88
N ALA A 16 -8.37 13.23 16.76
CA ALA A 16 -7.07 12.98 17.34
C ALA A 16 -5.98 13.56 16.46
N ALA A 17 -4.94 14.03 17.13
CA ALA A 17 -3.99 14.91 16.55
C ALA A 17 -2.59 14.36 16.93
N ILE A 18 -1.85 13.77 15.99
CA ILE A 18 -0.52 13.12 16.14
C ILE A 18 0.67 13.76 15.36
N GLY A 19 1.78 14.13 16.03
CA GLY A 19 2.93 14.84 15.45
C GLY A 19 3.90 14.02 14.56
N ARG A 20 4.99 14.68 14.11
CA ARG A 20 6.00 14.25 13.11
C ARG A 20 6.71 12.91 13.36
N GLN A 21 6.70 12.38 14.58
CA GLN A 21 7.44 11.17 14.96
C GLN A 21 6.65 9.87 14.80
N ALA A 22 5.43 9.94 14.27
CA ALA A 22 4.55 8.80 14.22
C ALA A 22 3.79 8.76 12.89
N ILE A 23 4.53 8.49 11.80
CA ILE A 23 3.96 8.38 10.44
C ILE A 23 3.06 7.12 10.36
N GLU A 24 3.41 6.04 11.06
CA GLU A 24 2.53 4.89 11.26
C GLU A 24 1.25 5.30 11.99
N SER A 25 1.38 6.04 13.10
CA SER A 25 0.21 6.57 13.81
C SER A 25 -0.56 7.61 12.98
N HIS A 26 0.02 8.20 11.93
CA HIS A 26 -0.65 9.09 11.00
C HIS A 26 -1.64 8.37 10.08
N HIS A 27 -1.30 7.14 9.65
CA HIS A 27 -2.23 6.26 8.94
C HIS A 27 -3.42 5.87 9.83
N TYR A 28 -3.23 5.83 11.15
CA TYR A 28 -4.25 5.48 12.14
C TYR A 28 -4.79 6.69 12.94
N GLY A 29 -4.39 7.93 12.60
CA GLY A 29 -4.71 9.16 13.34
C GLY A 29 -4.03 10.43 12.76
N CYS A 30 -4.77 11.27 12.05
CA CYS A 30 -4.23 12.36 11.22
C CYS A 30 -3.80 13.64 12.01
N LYS A 31 -2.61 14.26 11.75
CA LYS A 31 -2.27 15.64 12.24
C LYS A 31 -1.35 16.47 11.34
N LYS A 32 -1.79 17.72 11.13
CA LYS A 32 -1.07 19.00 11.29
C LYS A 32 0.37 19.15 10.75
N GLU A 33 0.71 18.42 9.71
CA GLU A 33 1.12 19.03 8.44
C GLU A 33 0.29 18.33 7.37
N LEU A 34 -0.67 19.03 6.75
CA LEU A 34 -1.12 18.65 5.41
C LEU A 34 0.08 18.90 4.50
N ARG A 35 1.08 18.01 4.54
CA ARG A 35 1.94 17.85 3.38
C ARG A 35 0.98 17.40 2.30
N GLN A 36 0.84 18.23 1.28
CA GLN A 36 0.06 17.87 0.10
C GLN A 36 0.49 16.45 -0.27
N ASN A 37 -0.48 15.54 -0.25
CA ASN A 37 -0.23 14.27 -0.88
C ASN A 37 -0.12 14.59 -2.37
N HIS A 38 1.07 14.43 -2.93
CA HIS A 38 1.33 14.63 -4.36
C HIS A 38 0.94 13.39 -5.18
N ASP A 39 0.12 12.53 -4.58
CA ASP A 39 -0.57 11.43 -5.21
C ASP A 39 -1.74 11.95 -6.02
N VAL A 40 -1.85 11.46 -7.26
CA VAL A 40 -3.00 11.70 -8.13
C VAL A 40 -3.56 10.34 -8.55
N ILE A 41 -4.89 10.20 -8.44
CA ILE A 41 -5.62 9.01 -8.86
C ILE A 41 -5.66 8.97 -10.39
N ILE A 42 -5.35 7.81 -10.97
CA ILE A 42 -5.31 7.57 -12.42
C ILE A 42 -6.27 6.45 -12.86
N LYS A 43 -7.27 6.15 -12.03
CA LYS A 43 -8.39 5.24 -12.32
C LYS A 43 -9.69 5.91 -11.92
N SER A 44 -10.71 5.77 -12.75
CA SER A 44 -12.07 6.21 -12.42
C SER A 44 -12.61 5.44 -11.21
N PRO A 45 -13.62 5.97 -10.50
CA PRO A 45 -14.29 5.24 -9.44
C PRO A 45 -14.80 3.86 -9.87
N TYR A 46 -15.30 3.72 -11.11
CA TYR A 46 -15.80 2.44 -11.63
C TYR A 46 -14.67 1.46 -11.93
N GLU A 47 -13.56 1.92 -12.52
CA GLU A 47 -12.36 1.09 -12.70
C GLU A 47 -11.82 0.60 -11.34
N MET A 48 -11.73 1.48 -10.33
CA MET A 48 -11.26 1.09 -9.00
C MET A 48 -12.17 0.04 -8.35
N VAL A 49 -13.50 0.20 -8.47
CA VAL A 49 -14.46 -0.79 -7.98
C VAL A 49 -14.24 -2.14 -8.66
N GLU A 50 -14.05 -2.15 -9.98
CA GLU A 50 -13.82 -3.39 -10.71
C GLU A 50 -12.48 -4.05 -10.36
N ILE A 51 -11.40 -3.27 -10.28
CA ILE A 51 -10.09 -3.75 -9.82
C ILE A 51 -10.22 -4.41 -8.44
N TYR A 52 -10.85 -3.73 -7.47
CA TYR A 52 -10.98 -4.29 -6.12
C TYR A 52 -11.87 -5.54 -6.04
N LYS A 53 -12.86 -5.69 -6.93
CA LYS A 53 -13.57 -6.96 -7.08
C LYS A 53 -12.64 -8.06 -7.59
N LEU A 54 -11.85 -7.78 -8.63
CA LEU A 54 -10.90 -8.72 -9.22
C LEU A 54 -9.80 -9.16 -8.25
N LEU A 55 -9.44 -8.31 -7.27
CA LEU A 55 -8.49 -8.69 -6.20
C LEU A 55 -9.07 -9.70 -5.20
N GLU A 56 -10.40 -9.91 -5.18
CA GLU A 56 -11.09 -10.91 -4.34
C GLU A 56 -10.70 -10.83 -2.84
N GLY A 57 -10.48 -9.60 -2.34
CA GLY A 57 -10.08 -9.33 -0.97
C GLY A 57 -8.63 -9.66 -0.63
N ALA A 58 -7.78 -9.89 -1.63
CA ALA A 58 -6.33 -9.83 -1.46
C ALA A 58 -5.92 -8.39 -1.14
N ASN A 59 -4.98 -8.22 -0.22
CA ASN A 59 -4.35 -6.92 -0.03
C ASN A 59 -3.30 -6.71 -1.13
N ASP A 60 -3.11 -5.47 -1.55
CA ASP A 60 -2.05 -5.06 -2.45
C ASP A 60 -1.08 -4.16 -1.69
N VAL A 61 0.13 -4.68 -1.49
CA VAL A 61 1.18 -4.05 -0.69
C VAL A 61 2.50 -4.30 -1.42
N GLU A 62 3.29 -3.25 -1.62
CA GLU A 62 4.65 -3.41 -2.14
C GLU A 62 5.48 -4.17 -1.11
N ILE A 63 6.14 -5.24 -1.52
CA ILE A 63 6.91 -6.10 -0.63
C ILE A 63 8.30 -6.28 -1.25
N THR A 64 9.32 -5.88 -0.50
CA THR A 64 10.75 -5.91 -0.84
C THR A 64 11.57 -6.36 0.39
N PRO A 65 12.83 -6.80 0.22
CA PRO A 65 13.68 -7.19 1.34
C PRO A 65 13.89 -6.04 2.33
N CYS A 66 13.70 -6.31 3.63
CA CYS A 66 13.97 -5.34 4.68
C CYS A 66 15.49 -5.28 4.98
N PRO A 67 16.14 -4.10 4.88
CA PRO A 67 17.54 -3.97 5.27
C PRO A 67 17.73 -4.24 6.77
N GLY A 68 18.79 -4.98 7.13
CA GLY A 68 18.99 -5.47 8.50
C GLY A 68 19.20 -4.38 9.57
N ASP A 69 19.54 -3.15 9.17
CA ASP A 69 19.73 -1.99 10.06
C ASP A 69 18.43 -1.26 10.40
N ARG A 70 17.32 -1.60 9.71
CA ARG A 70 16.01 -0.98 9.91
C ARG A 70 15.26 -1.46 11.15
N VAL A 71 15.62 -2.63 11.66
CA VAL A 71 14.97 -3.26 12.80
C VAL A 71 16.04 -3.61 13.83
N ASP A 72 15.74 -3.38 15.11
CA ASP A 72 16.64 -3.80 16.19
C ASP A 72 16.55 -5.31 16.41
N GLN A 73 17.60 -6.03 15.98
CA GLN A 73 17.67 -7.49 16.09
C GLN A 73 17.82 -7.99 17.53
N SER A 74 18.12 -7.11 18.51
CA SER A 74 18.20 -7.50 19.92
C SER A 74 16.82 -7.61 20.60
N ARG A 75 15.78 -7.07 19.97
CA ARG A 75 14.41 -7.10 20.47
C ARG A 75 13.75 -8.45 20.20
N GLN A 76 12.77 -8.78 21.03
CA GLN A 76 11.88 -9.91 20.80
C GLN A 76 10.74 -9.48 19.87
N TRP A 77 10.57 -10.19 18.77
CA TRP A 77 9.60 -9.89 17.71
C TRP A 77 8.55 -11.01 17.55
N ASP A 78 8.38 -11.85 18.58
CA ASP A 78 7.31 -12.84 18.62
C ASP A 78 6.00 -12.23 19.10
N ALA A 79 4.88 -12.83 18.69
CA ALA A 79 3.55 -12.33 19.00
C ALA A 79 3.25 -12.18 20.50
N ARG A 80 3.85 -13.02 21.37
CA ARG A 80 3.65 -12.92 22.84
C ARG A 80 4.41 -11.75 23.42
N SER A 81 5.69 -11.61 23.09
CA SER A 81 6.52 -10.49 23.54
C SER A 81 5.93 -9.16 23.11
N LEU A 82 5.36 -9.10 21.90
CA LEU A 82 4.69 -7.93 21.37
C LEU A 82 3.27 -7.71 21.92
N LYS A 83 2.69 -8.68 22.64
CA LYS A 83 1.28 -8.67 23.06
C LYS A 83 0.34 -8.38 21.89
N LEU A 84 0.61 -9.03 20.76
CA LEU A 84 0.07 -8.65 19.46
C LEU A 84 -1.43 -8.88 19.33
N PHE A 85 -2.03 -9.71 20.18
CA PHE A 85 -3.46 -10.02 20.12
C PHE A 85 -4.19 -9.47 21.34
N ARG A 86 -5.31 -8.77 21.11
CA ARG A 86 -6.14 -8.20 22.19
C ARG A 86 -6.75 -9.28 23.09
N ASN A 87 -7.08 -10.43 22.52
CA ASN A 87 -7.63 -11.59 23.22
C ASN A 87 -6.87 -12.85 22.83
N GLU A 88 -5.88 -13.24 23.63
CA GLU A 88 -5.06 -14.43 23.36
C GLU A 88 -5.87 -15.73 23.38
N SER A 89 -6.93 -15.82 24.21
CA SER A 89 -7.76 -17.03 24.32
C SER A 89 -8.54 -17.33 23.04
N ALA A 90 -8.70 -16.35 22.14
CA ALA A 90 -9.34 -16.53 20.84
C ALA A 90 -8.35 -16.96 19.74
N MET A 91 -7.05 -16.98 20.01
CA MET A 91 -6.00 -17.24 19.02
C MET A 91 -5.52 -18.69 19.05
N THR A 92 -5.07 -19.16 17.90
CA THR A 92 -4.45 -20.50 17.81
C THR A 92 -3.07 -20.52 18.46
N PRO A 93 -2.57 -21.69 18.91
CA PRO A 93 -1.19 -21.82 19.38
C PRO A 93 -0.15 -21.37 18.34
N LYS A 94 -0.46 -21.57 17.06
CA LYS A 94 0.38 -21.15 15.94
C LYS A 94 0.48 -19.62 15.85
N GLN A 95 -0.64 -18.91 15.94
CA GLN A 95 -0.65 -17.45 15.96
C GLN A 95 0.05 -16.88 17.20
N LEU A 96 -0.21 -17.44 18.37
CA LEU A 96 0.40 -16.97 19.61
C LEU A 96 1.92 -17.14 19.62
N ASN A 97 2.45 -18.15 18.93
CA ASN A 97 3.89 -18.40 18.82
C ASN A 97 4.49 -17.86 17.51
N ALA A 98 3.73 -17.07 16.74
CA ALA A 98 4.18 -16.53 15.47
C ALA A 98 5.39 -15.59 15.67
N GLN A 99 6.38 -15.73 14.81
CA GLN A 99 7.49 -14.80 14.69
C GLN A 99 7.24 -13.82 13.56
N LEU A 100 7.48 -12.53 13.80
CA LEU A 100 7.40 -11.53 12.74
C LEU A 100 8.53 -11.74 11.73
N THR A 101 8.15 -11.79 10.46
CA THR A 101 9.06 -11.68 9.33
C THR A 101 9.06 -10.24 8.84
N PHE A 102 10.24 -9.62 8.76
CA PHE A 102 10.35 -8.23 8.33
C PHE A 102 10.48 -8.10 6.82
N ALA A 103 9.62 -7.29 6.24
CA ALA A 103 9.69 -6.83 4.86
C ALA A 103 9.60 -5.30 4.84
N LYS A 104 9.98 -4.73 3.70
CA LYS A 104 9.90 -3.29 3.43
C LYS A 104 9.04 -3.03 2.19
N GLY A 105 8.38 -1.89 2.09
CA GLY A 105 7.67 -1.47 0.88
C GLY A 105 7.43 0.03 0.80
N ALA A 106 6.36 0.40 0.11
CA ALA A 106 5.83 1.75 0.11
C ALA A 106 4.83 1.91 1.26
N ALA A 107 4.84 3.09 1.88
CA ALA A 107 3.86 3.45 2.90
C ALA A 107 2.39 3.38 2.43
N GLN A 108 2.15 3.38 1.12
CA GLN A 108 0.82 3.25 0.53
C GLN A 108 0.49 1.78 0.24
N ALA A 109 -0.68 1.35 0.70
CA ALA A 109 -1.20 0.02 0.51
C ALA A 109 -2.72 0.05 0.25
N SER A 110 -3.22 -0.93 -0.49
CA SER A 110 -4.65 -1.23 -0.57
C SER A 110 -4.95 -2.44 0.30
N ILE A 111 -5.69 -2.22 1.40
CA ILE A 111 -6.02 -3.26 2.37
C ILE A 111 -7.52 -3.53 2.39
N SER A 112 -7.89 -4.80 2.46
CA SER A 112 -9.27 -5.25 2.51
C SER A 112 -9.97 -4.82 3.80
N ARG A 113 -11.31 -4.72 3.79
CA ARG A 113 -12.09 -4.42 5.00
C ARG A 113 -11.82 -5.43 6.12
N SER A 114 -11.70 -6.72 5.81
CA SER A 114 -11.41 -7.75 6.79
C SER A 114 -10.02 -7.59 7.40
N ALA A 115 -9.03 -7.14 6.61
CA ALA A 115 -7.72 -6.76 7.12
C ALA A 115 -7.81 -5.58 8.10
N VAL A 116 -8.58 -4.53 7.74
CA VAL A 116 -8.82 -3.38 8.63
C VAL A 116 -9.49 -3.81 9.94
N GLU A 117 -10.53 -4.64 9.86
CA GLU A 117 -11.20 -5.17 11.05
C GLU A 117 -10.26 -6.00 11.92
N TRP A 118 -9.35 -6.77 11.32
CA TRP A 118 -8.30 -7.49 12.05
C TRP A 118 -7.35 -6.52 12.77
N LEU A 119 -6.87 -5.47 12.09
CA LEU A 119 -6.00 -4.45 12.68
C LEU A 119 -6.69 -3.73 13.86
N VAL A 120 -7.97 -3.37 13.69
CA VAL A 120 -8.70 -2.56 14.67
C VAL A 120 -9.27 -3.37 15.83
N ASN A 121 -9.70 -4.62 15.60
CA ASN A 121 -10.42 -5.41 16.61
C ASN A 121 -9.64 -6.61 17.12
N ILE A 122 -8.71 -7.19 16.34
CA ILE A 122 -7.96 -8.40 16.72
C ILE A 122 -6.54 -8.05 17.18
N ALA A 123 -5.78 -7.31 16.37
CA ALA A 123 -4.38 -7.03 16.62
C ALA A 123 -4.13 -5.79 17.51
N ASN A 124 -3.39 -5.94 18.60
CA ASN A 124 -2.86 -4.83 19.38
C ASN A 124 -1.45 -4.47 18.89
N LEU A 125 -1.37 -3.47 18.02
CA LEU A 125 -0.10 -3.04 17.42
C LEU A 125 0.74 -2.11 18.31
N THR A 126 0.27 -1.76 19.51
CA THR A 126 0.90 -0.72 20.35
C THR A 126 2.36 -1.01 20.65
N THR A 127 2.68 -2.21 21.14
CA THR A 127 4.07 -2.59 21.47
C THR A 127 4.94 -2.66 20.22
N LEU A 128 4.40 -3.24 19.14
CA LEU A 128 5.08 -3.35 17.85
C LEU A 128 5.46 -1.98 17.29
N MET A 129 4.49 -1.07 17.19
CA MET A 129 4.73 0.30 16.72
C MET A 129 5.70 1.03 17.63
N ASN A 130 5.59 0.89 18.96
CA ASN A 130 6.53 1.53 19.89
C ASN A 130 7.96 1.05 19.67
N GLN A 131 8.17 -0.26 19.51
CA GLN A 131 9.50 -0.83 19.23
C GLN A 131 10.03 -0.40 17.85
N LEU A 132 9.19 -0.39 16.81
CA LEU A 132 9.60 0.06 15.48
C LEU A 132 9.99 1.55 15.47
N ASN A 133 9.24 2.40 16.18
CA ASN A 133 9.50 3.83 16.27
C ASN A 133 10.76 4.21 17.09
N GLU A 134 11.46 3.24 17.71
CA GLU A 134 12.79 3.49 18.31
C GLU A 134 13.84 3.81 17.24
N LYS A 135 13.62 3.38 15.99
CA LYS A 135 14.44 3.71 14.83
C LYS A 135 13.89 4.96 14.14
N GLN A 136 14.78 5.77 13.56
CA GLN A 136 14.40 7.11 13.07
C GLN A 136 14.02 7.18 11.58
N PHE A 137 14.27 6.13 10.78
CA PHE A 137 14.23 6.26 9.32
C PHE A 137 13.41 5.16 8.62
N GLY A 138 12.40 5.60 7.84
CA GLY A 138 11.58 4.78 6.94
C GLY A 138 10.85 3.65 7.64
N ILE A 139 10.25 3.94 8.78
CA ILE A 139 9.50 2.98 9.60
C ILE A 139 8.08 2.77 9.07
N ASP A 140 7.51 3.83 8.47
CA ASP A 140 6.27 3.80 7.69
C ASP A 140 6.31 2.89 6.44
N GLU A 141 7.49 2.36 6.11
CA GLU A 141 7.74 1.45 4.99
C GLU A 141 7.93 -0.01 5.46
N ILE A 142 7.61 -0.36 6.72
CA ILE A 142 7.92 -1.68 7.31
C ILE A 142 6.69 -2.39 7.90
N LEU A 143 5.85 -1.67 8.65
CA LEU A 143 4.79 -2.29 9.46
C LEU A 143 3.81 -3.11 8.62
N MET A 144 3.25 -2.51 7.57
CA MET A 144 2.20 -3.18 6.80
C MET A 144 2.76 -4.40 6.08
N GLU A 145 3.92 -4.26 5.49
CA GLU A 145 4.66 -5.29 4.76
C GLU A 145 5.00 -6.47 5.67
N SER A 146 5.52 -6.18 6.86
CA SER A 146 5.87 -7.21 7.84
C SER A 146 4.62 -7.97 8.32
N LEU A 147 3.49 -7.29 8.52
CA LEU A 147 2.22 -7.94 8.83
C LEU A 147 1.70 -8.80 7.66
N GLN A 148 1.91 -8.38 6.41
CA GLN A 148 1.52 -9.16 5.24
C GLN A 148 2.33 -10.46 5.09
N VAL A 149 3.64 -10.42 5.33
CA VAL A 149 4.52 -11.56 5.05
C VAL A 149 4.72 -12.50 6.24
N SER A 150 4.24 -12.12 7.42
CA SER A 150 4.26 -12.97 8.62
C SER A 150 3.12 -13.99 8.57
N ASP A 151 3.37 -15.11 7.88
CA ASP A 151 2.35 -16.10 7.51
C ASP A 151 1.50 -16.58 8.71
N ASP A 152 2.13 -16.75 9.86
CA ASP A 152 1.51 -17.34 11.04
C ASP A 152 0.60 -16.37 11.82
N LEU A 153 0.68 -15.05 11.54
CA LEU A 153 -0.30 -14.08 12.06
C LEU A 153 -1.69 -14.26 11.45
N ASP A 154 -1.73 -14.85 10.25
CA ASP A 154 -2.94 -15.11 9.49
C ASP A 154 -3.83 -13.88 9.27
N MET A 155 -3.21 -12.72 9.02
CA MET A 155 -3.93 -11.50 8.66
C MET A 155 -4.82 -11.73 7.41
N PRO A 156 -6.09 -11.29 7.41
CA PRO A 156 -6.95 -11.44 6.23
C PRO A 156 -6.36 -10.76 4.99
N GLY A 157 -6.49 -11.41 3.83
CA GLY A 157 -5.97 -10.88 2.56
C GLY A 157 -4.44 -10.87 2.44
N ARG A 158 -3.70 -11.39 3.44
CA ARG A 158 -2.23 -11.39 3.43
C ARG A 158 -1.60 -12.15 2.27
N PHE A 159 -0.35 -11.78 1.98
CA PHE A 159 0.54 -12.52 1.09
C PHE A 159 1.55 -13.37 1.89
N THR A 160 2.75 -13.63 1.36
CA THR A 160 3.81 -14.44 1.97
C THR A 160 5.20 -13.87 1.62
N SER A 161 6.22 -14.22 2.41
CA SER A 161 7.62 -13.89 2.14
C SER A 161 8.29 -14.80 1.10
N GLU A 162 7.62 -15.87 0.64
CA GLU A 162 8.24 -16.90 -0.20
C GLU A 162 8.88 -16.35 -1.49
N CYS A 163 8.24 -15.38 -2.16
CA CYS A 163 8.83 -14.75 -3.34
C CYS A 163 10.07 -13.92 -3.01
N LEU A 164 10.05 -13.18 -1.90
CA LEU A 164 11.22 -12.45 -1.42
C LEU A 164 12.39 -13.37 -1.09
N MET A 165 12.12 -14.51 -0.45
CA MET A 165 13.16 -15.50 -0.13
C MET A 165 13.81 -16.10 -1.38
N ARG A 166 13.10 -16.08 -2.52
CA ARG A 166 13.63 -16.46 -3.84
C ARG A 166 14.33 -15.30 -4.56
N GLY A 167 14.45 -14.12 -3.93
CA GLY A 167 15.04 -12.93 -4.52
C GLY A 167 14.15 -12.24 -5.56
N LEU A 168 12.84 -12.50 -5.53
CA LEU A 168 11.89 -11.98 -6.52
C LEU A 168 10.94 -10.97 -5.88
N ASN A 169 10.90 -9.77 -6.45
CA ASN A 169 9.87 -8.78 -6.13
C ASN A 169 8.60 -9.09 -6.92
N THR A 170 7.44 -8.89 -6.29
CA THR A 170 6.15 -9.08 -6.94
C THR A 170 5.56 -7.73 -7.38
N PRO A 171 4.82 -7.68 -8.49
CA PRO A 171 4.08 -6.47 -8.88
C PRO A 171 3.10 -6.03 -7.80
N PHE A 172 2.82 -4.73 -7.76
CA PHE A 172 1.82 -4.09 -6.90
C PHE A 172 1.16 -2.95 -7.68
N ILE A 173 -0.04 -2.55 -7.29
CA ILE A 173 -0.84 -1.55 -8.04
C ILE A 173 -1.24 -0.34 -7.21
N SER A 174 -1.02 -0.33 -5.90
CA SER A 174 -1.54 0.70 -5.01
C SER A 174 -1.02 2.08 -5.35
N ARG A 175 0.31 2.29 -5.46
CA ARG A 175 0.88 3.59 -5.84
C ARG A 175 2.15 3.42 -6.68
N MET A 176 2.19 4.01 -7.86
CA MET A 176 3.42 4.09 -8.65
C MET A 176 4.28 5.27 -8.22
N SER A 177 5.60 5.07 -8.15
CA SER A 177 6.57 6.15 -8.37
C SER A 177 7.72 5.72 -9.26
N VAL A 178 8.19 6.68 -10.05
CA VAL A 178 9.43 6.53 -10.80
C VAL A 178 10.58 7.02 -9.93
N TRP A 179 11.36 6.09 -9.40
CA TRP A 179 12.60 6.40 -8.72
C TRP A 179 13.71 6.70 -9.73
N VAL A 180 14.45 7.78 -9.48
CA VAL A 180 15.60 8.22 -10.28
C VAL A 180 16.85 8.08 -9.41
N TYR A 181 17.58 7.00 -9.63
CA TYR A 181 18.87 6.76 -8.97
C TYR A 181 20.02 7.14 -9.92
N GLU A 182 20.21 6.38 -10.99
CA GLU A 182 21.32 6.58 -11.94
C GLU A 182 20.82 7.02 -13.34
N ASP A 183 19.67 6.50 -13.79
CA ASP A 183 19.11 6.79 -15.12
C ASP A 183 18.01 7.86 -15.10
N ALA A 184 18.40 9.13 -15.23
CA ALA A 184 17.47 10.26 -15.42
C ALA A 184 16.59 10.12 -16.68
N TYR A 185 16.88 9.17 -17.58
CA TYR A 185 16.08 8.90 -18.77
C TYR A 185 14.68 8.37 -18.48
N ARG A 186 14.47 7.71 -17.34
CA ARG A 186 13.15 7.16 -16.96
C ARG A 186 12.16 8.25 -16.56
N CYS A 187 12.64 9.41 -16.12
CA CYS A 187 11.82 10.57 -15.81
C CYS A 187 11.73 11.44 -17.06
N LYS A 188 10.55 11.49 -17.70
CA LYS A 188 10.40 12.22 -18.96
C LYS A 188 10.53 13.72 -18.77
N SER A 189 10.05 14.24 -17.64
CA SER A 189 10.20 15.64 -17.22
C SER A 189 11.63 16.09 -16.98
N LYS A 190 12.56 15.13 -16.84
CA LYS A 190 13.94 15.35 -16.41
C LYS A 190 14.07 16.02 -15.05
N TYR A 191 12.99 16.13 -14.29
CA TYR A 191 12.97 16.75 -12.98
C TYR A 191 12.66 15.73 -11.89
N SER A 192 13.53 15.65 -10.89
CA SER A 192 13.34 14.78 -9.73
C SER A 192 13.54 15.53 -8.41
N ARG A 193 12.76 15.15 -7.39
CA ARG A 193 12.84 15.71 -6.04
C ARG A 193 12.95 14.58 -5.02
N LYS A 194 14.10 14.51 -4.34
CA LYS A 194 14.46 13.42 -3.42
C LYS A 194 14.41 12.05 -4.11
N SER A 195 15.07 11.95 -5.27
CA SER A 195 15.14 10.72 -6.08
C SER A 195 13.81 10.18 -6.60
N ILE A 196 12.74 10.97 -6.58
CA ILE A 196 11.45 10.65 -7.19
C ILE A 196 11.21 11.60 -8.35
N CYS A 197 10.85 11.07 -9.52
CA CYS A 197 10.43 11.85 -10.67
C CYS A 197 9.20 12.70 -10.34
N ILE A 198 9.24 13.96 -10.75
CA ILE A 198 8.06 14.80 -10.79
C ILE A 198 7.46 14.66 -12.19
N LEU A 199 6.25 14.13 -12.25
CA LEU A 199 5.57 13.82 -13.50
C LEU A 199 5.06 15.11 -14.15
N GLY A 200 5.27 15.25 -15.46
CA GLY A 200 4.79 16.37 -16.28
C GLY A 200 3.88 15.90 -17.41
N ILE A 201 3.43 16.82 -18.26
CA ILE A 201 2.48 16.53 -19.34
C ILE A 201 2.96 15.45 -20.31
N GLU A 202 4.27 15.34 -20.52
CA GLU A 202 4.93 14.30 -21.32
C GLU A 202 4.71 12.86 -20.80
N ASP A 203 4.28 12.72 -19.55
CA ASP A 203 3.94 11.44 -18.93
C ASP A 203 2.48 11.02 -19.18
N LEU A 204 1.59 11.92 -19.63
CA LEU A 204 0.14 11.68 -19.74
C LEU A 204 -0.22 10.37 -20.46
N ARG A 205 0.41 10.09 -21.60
CA ARG A 205 0.17 8.85 -22.34
C ARG A 205 0.53 7.61 -21.53
N ALA A 206 1.64 7.63 -20.80
CA ALA A 206 2.02 6.49 -19.95
C ALA A 206 1.07 6.34 -18.76
N LEU A 207 0.64 7.46 -18.18
CA LEU A 207 -0.30 7.49 -17.06
C LEU A 207 -1.64 6.86 -17.39
N SER A 208 -2.14 7.09 -18.61
CA SER A 208 -3.37 6.47 -19.09
C SER A 208 -3.32 4.94 -19.16
N GLN A 209 -2.11 4.36 -19.22
CA GLN A 209 -1.86 2.92 -19.42
C GLN A 209 -1.42 2.17 -18.15
N TYR A 210 -0.92 2.88 -17.13
CA TYR A 210 -0.42 2.19 -15.94
C TYR A 210 -1.51 1.38 -15.24
N PRO A 211 -1.20 0.18 -14.72
CA PRO A 211 -2.18 -0.61 -13.97
C PRO A 211 -2.44 -0.05 -12.56
N HIS A 212 -1.65 0.92 -12.12
CA HIS A 212 -1.72 1.45 -10.77
C HIS A 212 -2.97 2.30 -10.55
N LEU A 213 -3.39 2.42 -9.29
CA LEU A 213 -4.55 3.21 -8.87
C LEU A 213 -4.20 4.70 -8.78
N MET A 214 -3.02 4.99 -8.22
CA MET A 214 -2.47 6.34 -8.09
C MET A 214 -1.00 6.38 -8.48
N VAL A 215 -0.52 7.60 -8.74
CA VAL A 215 0.87 7.88 -9.11
C VAL A 215 1.41 9.02 -8.28
N ASN A 216 2.72 9.02 -8.09
CA ASN A 216 3.46 10.01 -7.31
C ASN A 216 4.80 10.32 -8.01
N LYS A 217 5.19 11.58 -8.26
CA LYS A 217 4.65 12.83 -7.70
C LYS A 217 4.15 13.75 -8.82
N MET A 218 2.98 14.37 -8.64
CA MET A 218 2.57 15.52 -9.44
C MET A 218 2.54 16.76 -8.55
N LEU A 219 3.19 17.83 -9.01
CA LEU A 219 3.27 19.11 -8.31
C LEU A 219 2.54 20.17 -9.12
N PRO A 220 1.41 20.71 -8.63
CA PRO A 220 0.71 21.82 -9.29
C PRO A 220 1.63 23.00 -9.64
N GLU A 221 2.62 23.27 -8.78
CA GLU A 221 3.61 24.33 -8.98
C GLU A 221 4.68 24.02 -10.05
N PHE A 222 4.82 22.76 -10.47
CA PHE A 222 5.76 22.33 -11.50
C PHE A 222 5.09 22.31 -12.87
N ASP A 223 3.97 21.59 -12.96
CA ASP A 223 3.16 21.48 -14.17
C ASP A 223 1.70 21.25 -13.75
N TYR A 224 0.87 22.28 -13.89
CA TYR A 224 -0.55 22.16 -13.58
C TYR A 224 -1.30 21.40 -14.68
N SER A 225 -0.80 21.45 -15.92
CA SER A 225 -1.45 20.88 -17.10
C SER A 225 -1.59 19.36 -16.96
N ILE A 226 -0.59 18.67 -16.40
CA ILE A 226 -0.71 17.23 -16.15
C ILE A 226 -1.80 16.88 -15.13
N VAL A 227 -1.96 17.71 -14.09
CA VAL A 227 -3.02 17.51 -13.09
C VAL A 227 -4.39 17.71 -13.73
N GLU A 228 -4.54 18.76 -14.54
CA GLU A 228 -5.77 19.06 -15.27
C GLU A 228 -6.11 17.97 -16.29
N CYS A 229 -5.17 17.56 -17.14
CA CYS A 229 -5.39 16.53 -18.15
C CYS A 229 -5.70 15.15 -17.54
N VAL A 230 -5.07 14.79 -16.40
CA VAL A 230 -5.44 13.56 -15.69
C VAL A 230 -6.85 13.66 -15.12
N HIS A 231 -7.24 14.79 -14.55
CA HIS A 231 -8.61 14.98 -14.09
C HIS A 231 -9.63 14.91 -15.24
N GLU A 232 -9.34 15.52 -16.39
CA GLU A 232 -10.18 15.42 -17.59
C GLU A 232 -10.26 13.98 -18.10
N MET A 233 -9.14 13.27 -18.16
CA MET A 233 -9.10 11.85 -18.53
C MET A 233 -10.01 11.01 -17.61
N ILE A 234 -9.93 11.21 -16.29
CA ILE A 234 -10.81 10.51 -15.34
C ILE A 234 -12.26 10.93 -15.49
N PHE A 235 -12.54 12.22 -15.72
CA PHE A 235 -13.89 12.70 -15.98
C PHE A 235 -14.48 12.03 -17.23
N ASN A 236 -13.75 11.98 -18.34
CA ASN A 236 -14.21 11.40 -19.61
C ASN A 236 -14.49 9.89 -19.47
N ARG A 237 -13.61 9.16 -18.77
CA ARG A 237 -13.83 7.74 -18.44
C ARG A 237 -15.04 7.51 -17.55
N THR A 238 -15.37 8.46 -16.68
CA THR A 238 -16.44 8.32 -15.68
C THR A 238 -17.81 8.72 -16.23
N PHE A 239 -17.88 9.78 -17.04
CA PHE A 239 -19.14 10.44 -17.39
C PHE A 239 -19.45 10.47 -18.88
N LEU A 240 -18.47 10.25 -19.75
CA LEU A 240 -18.63 10.33 -21.21
C LEU A 240 -18.44 8.98 -21.91
N ASP A 241 -18.31 7.89 -21.13
CA ASP A 241 -18.04 6.53 -21.63
C ASP A 241 -16.84 6.44 -22.59
N GLN A 242 -15.89 7.36 -22.46
CA GLN A 242 -14.71 7.38 -23.31
C GLN A 242 -13.74 6.28 -22.87
N VAL A 243 -13.42 5.37 -23.78
CA VAL A 243 -12.43 4.32 -23.59
C VAL A 243 -11.17 4.67 -24.35
N ASP A 244 -10.21 5.32 -23.69
CA ASP A 244 -8.87 5.55 -24.24
C ASP A 244 -7.98 4.29 -24.05
N HIS A 245 -8.10 3.61 -22.91
CA HIS A 245 -7.45 2.33 -22.62
C HIS A 245 -8.39 1.46 -21.79
N ALA A 246 -8.71 0.26 -22.31
CA ALA A 246 -9.56 -0.68 -21.61
C ALA A 246 -8.89 -1.24 -20.34
N LEU A 247 -9.67 -1.48 -19.29
CA LEU A 247 -9.18 -2.09 -18.06
C LEU A 247 -8.74 -3.54 -18.33
N ASP A 248 -7.45 -3.84 -18.13
CA ASP A 248 -6.92 -5.20 -18.25
C ASP A 248 -7.35 -6.07 -17.06
N SER A 249 -8.56 -6.61 -17.12
CA SER A 249 -9.12 -7.45 -16.06
C SER A 249 -8.31 -8.74 -15.85
N SER A 250 -7.66 -9.23 -16.92
CA SER A 250 -6.80 -10.41 -16.84
C SER A 250 -5.58 -10.13 -15.99
N TYR A 251 -4.94 -8.96 -16.15
CA TYR A 251 -3.80 -8.56 -15.34
C TYR A 251 -4.13 -8.62 -13.83
N TYR A 252 -5.19 -7.91 -13.39
CA TYR A 252 -5.53 -7.83 -11.96
C TYR A 252 -5.94 -9.18 -11.37
N SER A 253 -6.79 -9.95 -12.06
CA SER A 253 -7.24 -11.27 -11.57
C SER A 253 -6.14 -12.33 -11.55
N ASN A 254 -5.05 -12.11 -12.30
CA ASN A 254 -3.91 -13.02 -12.38
C ASN A 254 -2.71 -12.61 -11.53
N MET A 255 -2.77 -11.48 -10.82
CA MET A 255 -1.70 -11.07 -9.90
C MET A 255 -1.39 -12.16 -8.89
N VAL A 256 -0.12 -12.29 -8.52
CA VAL A 256 0.36 -13.39 -7.67
C VAL A 256 -0.26 -13.37 -6.27
N ASN A 257 -0.41 -12.19 -5.66
CA ASN A 257 -1.09 -12.00 -4.38
C ASN A 257 -2.57 -12.41 -4.44
N VAL A 258 -3.24 -12.14 -5.56
CA VAL A 258 -4.64 -12.53 -5.79
C VAL A 258 -4.77 -14.04 -5.90
N LYS A 259 -3.95 -14.68 -6.75
CA LYS A 259 -3.93 -16.15 -6.89
C LYS A 259 -3.60 -16.84 -5.58
N PHE A 260 -2.65 -16.31 -4.82
CA PHE A 260 -2.27 -16.83 -3.51
C PHE A 260 -3.41 -16.71 -2.50
N ASN A 261 -4.05 -15.54 -2.41
CA ASN A 261 -5.19 -15.33 -1.52
C ASN A 261 -6.38 -16.23 -1.89
N ARG A 262 -6.65 -16.42 -3.20
CA ARG A 262 -7.67 -17.36 -3.68
C ARG A 262 -7.37 -18.78 -3.22
N ASN A 263 -6.12 -19.24 -3.37
CA ASN A 263 -5.71 -20.57 -2.90
C ASN A 263 -5.76 -20.69 -1.36
N ARG A 264 -5.52 -19.61 -0.61
CA ARG A 264 -5.70 -19.63 0.86
C ARG A 264 -7.15 -19.82 1.27
N LYS A 265 -8.09 -19.22 0.53
CA LYS A 265 -9.53 -19.36 0.79
C LYS A 265 -10.08 -20.71 0.30
N TRP A 266 -9.58 -21.16 -0.85
CA TRP A 266 -10.02 -22.39 -1.50
C TRP A 266 -8.78 -23.20 -1.93
N PRO A 267 -8.20 -24.00 -1.02
CA PRO A 267 -6.96 -24.72 -1.28
C PRO A 267 -7.08 -25.72 -2.44
N ASP A 268 -6.22 -25.54 -3.44
CA ASP A 268 -5.97 -26.50 -4.50
C ASP A 268 -4.62 -27.20 -4.23
N PRO A 269 -4.60 -28.54 -4.03
CA PRO A 269 -3.37 -29.29 -3.81
C PRO A 269 -2.33 -29.18 -4.94
N SER A 270 -2.76 -28.80 -6.15
CA SER A 270 -1.88 -28.61 -7.30
C SER A 270 -1.31 -27.19 -7.40
N TYR A 271 -1.80 -26.25 -6.58
CA TYR A 271 -1.34 -24.87 -6.60
C TYR A 271 0.15 -24.80 -6.24
N LYS A 272 0.89 -24.06 -7.06
CA LYS A 272 2.27 -23.69 -6.81
C LYS A 272 2.41 -22.19 -6.94
N LEU A 273 3.00 -21.57 -5.92
CA LEU A 273 3.30 -20.14 -5.96
C LEU A 273 4.32 -19.85 -7.07
N LYS A 274 3.85 -19.14 -8.10
CA LYS A 274 4.67 -18.61 -9.18
C LYS A 274 4.87 -17.11 -8.94
N CYS A 275 6.09 -16.74 -8.61
CA CYS A 275 6.47 -15.36 -8.29
C CYS A 275 6.71 -14.48 -9.52
N ALA A 276 6.64 -15.06 -10.73
CA ALA A 276 6.77 -14.43 -12.03
C ALA A 276 5.64 -14.92 -12.96
#